data_AF-A0A8C2ELD3-F1
#
_entry.id   AF-A0A8C2ELD3-F1
#
_cell.length_a   1.000
_cell.length_b   1.000
_cell.length_c   1.000
_cell.angle_alpha   90.00
_cell.angle_beta   90.00
_cell.angle_gamma   90.00
#
_symmetry.space_group_name_H-M   'P 1'
#
loop_
_entity.id
_entity.type
_entity.pdbx_description
1 polymer ?
#
loop_
_entity_poly.entity_id
_entity_poly.type
_entity_poly.pdbx_seq_one_letter_code
_entity_poly.pdbx_strand_id
1 'polypeptide(L)'
;MANPKVEAHGTVVLQGLKKALKIMDDIKNTYTSLSEHHSEKLQVDPGNFQLLGDCLTVLIATRLRTEFTPDIQAAWQKFLSVVVSALRRQYH
;
A
#
# COMPACT_ATOMS: atom_id res chain seq x y z
N MET A 1 20.53 -13.07 4.44
CA MET A 1 21.03 -12.27 3.30
C MET A 1 19.87 -11.48 2.70
N ALA A 2 20.08 -10.21 2.36
CA ALA A 2 19.06 -9.38 1.70
C ALA A 2 19.08 -9.62 0.18
N ASN A 3 17.90 -9.74 -0.44
CA ASN A 3 17.77 -9.90 -1.89
C ASN A 3 17.69 -8.50 -2.55
N PRO A 4 18.65 -8.09 -3.41
CA PRO A 4 18.67 -6.75 -4.00
C PRO A 4 17.43 -6.43 -4.83
N LYS A 5 16.79 -7.43 -5.46
CA LYS A 5 15.55 -7.23 -6.22
C LYS A 5 14.37 -6.89 -5.31
N VAL A 6 14.30 -7.52 -4.14
CA VAL A 6 13.26 -7.25 -3.14
C VAL A 6 13.44 -5.84 -2.56
N GLU A 7 14.69 -5.45 -2.27
CA GLU A 7 15.01 -4.10 -1.79
C GLU A 7 14.61 -3.02 -2.80
N ALA A 8 14.99 -3.21 -4.07
CA ALA A 8 14.61 -2.30 -5.15
C ALA A 8 13.08 -2.23 -5.31
N HIS A 9 12.38 -3.37 -5.29
CA HIS A 9 10.93 -3.39 -5.43
C HIS A 9 10.21 -2.76 -4.22
N GLY A 10 10.70 -2.99 -3.00
CA GLY A 10 10.17 -2.34 -1.79
C GLY A 10 10.23 -0.82 -1.90
N THR A 11 11.29 -0.28 -2.49
CA THR A 11 11.40 1.16 -2.76
C THR A 11 10.32 1.64 -3.74
N VAL A 12 10.06 0.89 -4.81
CA VAL A 12 8.99 1.21 -5.80
C VAL A 12 7.62 1.22 -5.13
N VAL A 13 7.31 0.22 -4.30
CA VAL A 13 6.03 0.14 -3.57
C VAL A 13 5.84 1.34 -2.63
N LEU A 14 6.86 1.68 -1.84
CA LEU A 14 6.79 2.82 -0.92
C LEU A 14 6.68 4.17 -1.65
N GLN A 15 7.35 4.32 -2.79
CA GLN A 15 7.16 5.48 -3.68
C GLN A 15 5.73 5.55 -4.22
N GLY A 16 5.14 4.40 -4.55
CA GLY A 16 3.72 4.25 -4.86
C GLY A 16 2.85 4.86 -3.76
N LEU A 17 3.00 4.42 -2.51
CA LEU A 17 2.25 4.96 -1.36
C LEU A 17 2.48 6.45 -1.14
N LYS A 18 3.73 6.94 -1.31
CA LYS A 18 4.06 8.36 -1.22
C LYS A 18 3.27 9.20 -2.23
N LYS A 19 2.94 8.64 -3.42
CA LYS A 19 2.07 9.30 -4.39
C LYS A 19 0.69 9.54 -3.78
N ALA A 20 0.05 8.52 -3.19
CA ALA A 20 -1.28 8.67 -2.58
C ALA A 20 -1.34 9.74 -1.47
N LEU A 21 -0.29 9.88 -0.67
CA LEU A 21 -0.21 10.92 0.37
C LEU A 21 -0.24 12.35 -0.19
N LYS A 22 0.17 12.57 -1.45
CA LYS A 22 0.19 13.89 -2.09
C LYS A 22 -1.15 14.30 -2.73
N ILE A 23 -2.09 13.36 -2.82
CA ILE A 23 -3.35 13.46 -3.60
C ILE A 23 -4.44 12.65 -2.89
N MET A 24 -4.58 12.88 -1.59
CA MET A 24 -5.44 12.07 -0.72
C MET A 24 -6.91 12.10 -1.14
N ASP A 25 -7.35 13.20 -1.76
CA ASP A 25 -8.74 13.37 -2.21
C ASP A 25 -9.06 12.57 -3.49
N ASP A 26 -8.05 12.12 -4.23
CA ASP A 26 -8.22 11.48 -5.55
C ASP A 26 -7.41 10.18 -5.74
N ILE A 27 -7.15 9.47 -4.64
CA ILE A 27 -6.38 8.21 -4.64
C ILE A 27 -6.97 7.18 -5.62
N LYS A 28 -8.30 7.08 -5.66
CA LYS A 28 -9.01 6.08 -6.49
C LYS A 28 -8.75 6.26 -7.97
N ASN A 29 -8.86 7.49 -8.49
CA ASN A 29 -8.64 7.73 -9.91
C ASN A 29 -7.16 7.70 -10.27
N THR A 30 -6.31 8.17 -9.35
CA THR A 30 -4.85 8.14 -9.53
C THR A 30 -4.31 6.72 -9.75
N TYR A 31 -4.86 5.73 -9.05
CA TYR A 31 -4.39 4.35 -9.14
C TYR A 31 -5.12 3.50 -10.17
N THR A 32 -6.01 4.05 -11.01
CA THR A 32 -6.70 3.30 -12.07
C THR A 32 -5.74 2.47 -12.92
N SER A 33 -4.75 3.10 -13.57
CA SER A 33 -3.79 2.37 -14.42
C SER A 33 -2.90 1.40 -13.63
N LEU A 34 -2.67 1.67 -12.34
CA LEU A 34 -1.89 0.77 -11.49
C LEU A 34 -2.71 -0.47 -11.10
N SER A 35 -4.00 -0.30 -10.86
CA SER A 35 -4.96 -1.37 -10.60
C SER A 35 -5.08 -2.29 -11.83
N GLU A 36 -5.28 -1.72 -13.02
CA GLU A 36 -5.27 -2.45 -14.30
C GLU A 36 -3.96 -3.23 -14.49
N HIS A 37 -2.82 -2.59 -14.23
CA HIS A 37 -1.53 -3.25 -14.36
C HIS A 37 -1.40 -4.47 -13.43
N HIS A 38 -1.81 -4.35 -12.17
CA HIS A 38 -1.75 -5.47 -11.23
C HIS A 38 -2.75 -6.58 -11.57
N SER A 39 -3.92 -6.23 -12.11
CA SER A 39 -4.97 -7.15 -12.54
C SER A 39 -4.58 -7.90 -13.83
N GLU A 40 -4.37 -7.16 -14.92
CA GLU A 40 -4.27 -7.73 -16.27
C GLU A 40 -2.87 -8.21 -16.63
N LYS A 41 -1.82 -7.57 -16.09
CA LYS A 41 -0.42 -7.87 -16.46
C LYS A 41 0.28 -8.72 -15.42
N LEU A 42 0.17 -8.33 -14.15
CA LEU A 42 0.85 -9.04 -13.07
C LEU A 42 0.00 -10.18 -12.48
N GLN A 43 -1.32 -10.16 -12.69
CA GLN A 43 -2.27 -11.17 -12.20
C GLN A 43 -2.12 -11.42 -10.70
N VAL A 44 -1.92 -10.35 -9.93
CA VAL A 44 -1.76 -10.42 -8.47
C VAL A 44 -3.13 -10.68 -7.84
N ASP A 45 -3.26 -11.68 -6.97
CA ASP A 45 -4.51 -11.84 -6.21
C ASP A 45 -4.82 -10.57 -5.39
N PRO A 46 -6.02 -9.96 -5.53
CA PRO A 46 -6.36 -8.71 -4.86
C PRO A 46 -6.32 -8.82 -3.32
N GLY A 47 -6.44 -10.03 -2.75
CA GLY A 47 -6.23 -10.33 -1.34
C GLY A 47 -4.83 -9.95 -0.85
N ASN A 48 -3.81 -10.09 -1.69
CA ASN A 48 -2.41 -9.82 -1.32
C ASN A 48 -2.12 -8.35 -0.98
N PHE A 49 -2.91 -7.40 -1.48
CA PHE A 49 -2.76 -5.99 -1.11
C PHE A 49 -3.02 -5.76 0.38
N GLN A 50 -4.00 -6.45 0.95
CA GLN A 50 -4.29 -6.35 2.39
C GLN A 50 -3.17 -6.98 3.20
N LEU A 51 -2.70 -8.17 2.79
CA LEU A 51 -1.59 -8.86 3.47
C LEU A 51 -0.34 -7.98 3.54
N LEU A 52 0.01 -7.32 2.43
CA LEU A 52 1.14 -6.39 2.41
C LEU A 52 0.88 -5.15 3.28
N GLY A 53 -0.34 -4.60 3.25
CA GLY A 53 -0.74 -3.48 4.11
C GLY A 53 -0.61 -3.80 5.62
N ASP A 54 -0.99 -5.00 6.02
CA ASP A 54 -0.87 -5.46 7.41
C ASP A 54 0.61 -5.63 7.81
N CYS A 55 1.44 -6.21 6.94
CA CYS A 55 2.89 -6.28 7.13
C CYS A 55 3.54 -4.89 7.30
N LEU A 56 3.13 -3.91 6.49
CA LEU A 56 3.61 -2.52 6.62
C LEU A 56 3.14 -1.88 7.92
N THR A 57 1.93 -2.19 8.38
CA THR A 57 1.41 -1.72 9.67
C THR A 57 2.25 -2.25 10.83
N VAL A 58 2.59 -3.55 10.83
CA VAL A 58 3.50 -4.14 11.82
C VAL A 58 4.88 -3.49 11.74
N LEU A 59 5.41 -3.26 10.55
CA LEU A 59 6.69 -2.57 10.37
C LEU A 59 6.67 -1.17 10.98
N ILE A 60 5.66 -0.36 10.70
CA ILE A 60 5.57 0.99 11.27
C ILE A 60 5.39 0.96 12.78
N ALA A 61 4.56 0.04 13.30
CA ALA A 61 4.40 -0.15 14.74
C ALA A 61 5.74 -0.47 15.43
N THR A 62 6.53 -1.37 14.85
CA THR A 62 7.85 -1.73 15.41
C THR A 62 8.88 -0.61 15.31
N ARG A 63 8.77 0.27 14.30
CA ARG A 63 9.65 1.43 14.12
C ARG A 63 9.32 2.59 15.04
N LEU A 64 8.03 2.91 15.19
CA LEU A 64 7.54 4.01 16.02
C LEU A 64 7.43 3.65 17.51
N ARG A 65 7.28 2.35 17.83
CA ARG A 65 7.17 1.84 19.21
C ARG A 65 6.05 2.56 19.97
N THR A 66 6.39 3.28 21.05
CA THR A 66 5.44 4.03 21.88
C THR A 66 4.75 5.16 21.14
N GLU A 67 5.36 5.66 20.06
CA GLU A 67 4.77 6.70 19.20
C GLU A 67 3.69 6.13 18.27
N PHE A 68 3.55 4.81 18.14
CA PHE A 68 2.46 4.21 17.38
C PHE A 68 1.17 4.17 18.23
N THR A 69 0.63 5.36 18.50
CA THR A 69 -0.59 5.53 19.29
C THR A 69 -1.82 4.97 18.53
N PRO A 70 -2.94 4.69 19.23
CA PRO A 70 -4.17 4.26 18.58
C PRO A 70 -4.65 5.21 17.47
N ASP A 71 -4.48 6.53 17.64
CA ASP A 71 -4.87 7.52 16.64
C ASP A 71 -3.99 7.44 15.39
N ILE A 72 -2.67 7.26 15.56
CA ILE A 72 -1.74 7.07 14.44
C ILE A 72 -2.02 5.75 13.72
N GLN A 73 -2.31 4.68 14.47
CA GLN A 73 -2.73 3.41 13.89
C GLN A 73 -4.01 3.55 13.07
N ALA A 74 -5.05 4.20 13.63
CA ALA A 74 -6.32 4.40 12.95
C ALA A 74 -6.15 5.22 11.66
N ALA A 75 -5.37 6.30 11.70
CA ALA A 75 -5.06 7.11 10.52
C ALA A 75 -4.32 6.29 9.45
N TRP A 76 -3.30 5.53 9.85
CA TRP A 76 -2.51 4.68 8.96
C TRP A 76 -3.37 3.58 8.30
N GLN A 77 -4.17 2.85 9.09
CA GLN A 77 -5.03 1.78 8.57
C GLN A 77 -6.14 2.33 7.68
N LYS A 78 -6.70 3.52 8.00
CA LYS A 78 -7.67 4.19 7.12
C LYS A 78 -7.04 4.57 5.78
N PHE A 79 -5.84 5.15 5.79
CA PHE A 79 -5.09 5.47 4.58
C PHE A 79 -4.84 4.22 3.72
N LEU A 80 -4.30 3.15 4.32
CA LEU A 80 -4.07 1.89 3.61
C LEU A 80 -5.35 1.28 3.06
N SER A 81 -6.46 1.32 3.79
CA SER A 81 -7.75 0.82 3.32
C SER A 81 -8.22 1.52 2.03
N VAL A 82 -8.04 2.85 1.93
CA VAL A 82 -8.36 3.60 0.70
C VAL A 82 -7.43 3.21 -0.44
N VAL A 83 -6.13 3.06 -0.19
CA VAL A 83 -5.16 2.61 -1.20
C VAL A 83 -5.50 1.20 -1.70
N VAL A 84 -5.75 0.26 -0.80
CA VAL A 84 -6.13 -1.12 -1.14
C VAL A 84 -7.43 -1.14 -1.94
N SER A 85 -8.44 -0.36 -1.52
CA SER A 85 -9.69 -0.21 -2.28
C SER A 85 -9.46 0.31 -3.69
N ALA A 86 -8.56 1.29 -3.88
CA ALA A 86 -8.21 1.82 -5.19
C ALA A 86 -7.47 0.80 -6.07
N LEU A 87 -6.52 0.05 -5.49
CA LEU A 87 -5.76 -0.97 -6.22
C LEU A 87 -6.60 -2.17 -6.63
N ARG A 88 -7.68 -2.47 -5.91
CA ARG A 88 -8.63 -3.56 -6.25
C ARG A 88 -9.68 -3.17 -7.27
N ARG A 89 -9.78 -1.89 -7.64
CA ARG A 89 -10.95 -1.36 -8.36
C ARG A 89 -11.13 -1.92 -9.78
N GLN A 90 -10.04 -2.22 -10.48
CA GLN A 90 -10.03 -2.67 -11.88
C GLN A 90 -9.80 -4.19 -12.00
N TYR A 91 -10.25 -4.93 -10.99
CA TYR A 91 -10.31 -6.39 -11.00
C TYR A 91 -11.69 -6.83 -11.48
N HIS A 92 -11.75 -7.85 -12.32
CA HIS A 92 -12.98 -8.40 -12.91
C HIS A 92 -13.25 -9.82 -12.42
#